data_AF-A0A6H5FTA5-F1
#
_entry.id   AF-A0A6H5FTA5-F1
#
_cell.length_a   1.000
_cell.length_b   1.000
_cell.length_c   1.000
_cell.angle_alpha   90.00
_cell.angle_beta   90.00
_cell.angle_gamma   90.00
#
_symmetry.space_group_name_H-M   'P 1'
#
loop_
_entity.id
_entity.type
_entity.pdbx_description
1 polymer ?
#
loop_
_entity_poly.entity_id
_entity_poly.type
_entity_poly.pdbx_seq_one_letter_code
_entity_poly.pdbx_strand_id
1 'polypeptide(L)'
;MTTASSGFLEKWLQERIRTAQAAHGGGTDPVGADSVMENMKKNLEDEFGALGSWLTRPESNEVRDLCDKGKEDGGKDWQGQGLEPQYRKVLCQAILEIKYFMNGVEKKKGGGGTSAHDEKAQITELNNDRAYARCIVGMLALSEIYGDHCYLNEVIRRVEEKVSTEMEGKLKEHLKHGHTGNLDICKKVTKRDLIFGKALLQGRIKQWTETKRKSKDGWRIRVPWGSWPTVCKQTAQAGTSEHEAARKDNLQQNKGSLVKFTLGDSTQSSGGAPSSTMEDILVNDSYTIPENKLTEALSSAIQNANNAVTGSTGGPISPDLTKTIMEEFEKLSQDQSG
;
A
#
# COMPACT_ATOMS: atom_id res chain seq x y z
N MET A 1 14.17 32.54 0.83
CA MET A 1 13.88 31.38 1.69
C MET A 1 12.65 30.69 1.13
N THR A 2 12.84 29.67 0.31
CA THR A 2 11.73 28.87 -0.25
C THR A 2 11.29 27.88 0.82
N THR A 3 10.08 28.06 1.35
CA THR A 3 9.39 27.05 2.14
C THR A 3 9.31 25.78 1.30
N ALA A 4 10.07 24.74 1.68
CA ALA A 4 9.92 23.41 1.10
C ALA A 4 8.46 22.99 1.32
N SER A 5 7.73 22.64 0.27
CA SER A 5 6.38 22.11 0.42
C SER A 5 6.45 20.87 1.30
N SER A 6 5.82 20.90 2.47
CA SER A 6 5.87 19.79 3.42
C SER A 6 5.46 18.46 2.77
N GLY A 7 6.25 17.43 3.03
CA GLY A 7 6.18 16.11 2.37
C GLY A 7 4.95 15.31 2.79
N PHE A 8 4.67 14.21 2.08
CA PHE A 8 3.49 13.37 2.30
C PHE A 8 3.48 12.74 3.70
N LEU A 9 4.59 12.11 4.11
CA LEU A 9 4.81 11.59 5.47
C LEU A 9 4.79 12.66 6.55
N GLU A 10 5.35 13.84 6.30
CA GLU A 10 5.40 14.92 7.29
C GLU A 10 3.99 15.38 7.70
N LYS A 11 3.11 15.60 6.70
CA LYS A 11 1.72 16.00 6.96
C LYS A 11 0.91 14.90 7.64
N TRP A 12 1.15 13.64 7.25
CA TRP A 12 0.53 12.50 7.91
C TRP A 12 0.97 12.42 9.38
N LEU A 13 2.27 12.51 9.65
CA LEU A 13 2.84 12.48 11.00
C LEU A 13 2.30 13.62 11.88
N GLN A 14 2.16 14.83 11.33
CA GLN A 14 1.53 15.96 12.04
C GLN A 14 0.13 15.60 12.55
N GLU A 15 -0.71 14.97 11.73
CA GLU A 15 -2.05 14.60 12.14
C GLU A 15 -2.05 13.45 13.16
N ARG A 16 -1.09 12.52 13.08
CA ARG A 16 -0.95 11.45 14.08
C ARG A 16 -0.55 12.01 15.46
N ILE A 17 0.39 12.96 15.50
CA ILE A 17 0.77 13.66 16.73
C ILE A 17 -0.43 14.43 17.30
N ARG A 18 -1.14 15.19 16.44
CA ARG A 18 -2.32 15.96 16.83
C ARG A 18 -3.43 15.07 17.39
N THR A 19 -3.69 13.93 16.75
CA THR A 19 -4.70 12.97 17.19
C THR A 19 -4.31 12.33 18.52
N ALA A 20 -3.04 11.95 18.69
CA ALA A 20 -2.54 11.40 19.95
C ALA A 20 -2.71 12.41 21.10
N GLN A 21 -2.39 13.69 20.88
CA GLN A 21 -2.59 14.75 21.87
C GLN A 21 -4.06 14.97 22.24
N ALA A 22 -4.95 14.99 21.24
CA ALA A 22 -6.39 15.15 21.49
C ALA A 22 -6.97 14.02 22.36
N ALA A 23 -6.44 12.80 22.24
CA ALA A 23 -6.85 11.66 23.06
C ALA A 23 -6.46 11.81 24.54
N HIS A 24 -5.43 12.59 24.86
CA HIS A 24 -4.99 12.91 26.23
C HIS A 24 -5.69 14.15 26.81
N GLY A 25 -6.90 14.46 26.36
CA GLY A 25 -7.76 15.49 26.98
C GLY A 25 -7.43 16.94 26.61
N GLY A 26 -6.59 17.17 25.60
CA GLY A 26 -6.25 18.53 25.12
C GLY A 26 -5.52 19.39 26.15
N GLY A 27 -5.02 18.79 27.24
CA GLY A 27 -4.29 19.44 28.31
C GLY A 27 -2.83 19.71 27.95
N THR A 28 -2.14 20.44 28.83
CA THR A 28 -0.70 20.76 28.77
C THR A 28 0.23 19.55 28.95
N ASP A 29 -0.32 18.34 29.04
CA ASP A 29 0.48 17.14 29.26
C ASP A 29 1.26 16.76 28.00
N PRO A 30 2.57 16.44 28.14
CA PRO A 30 3.39 16.07 27.00
C PRO A 30 2.87 14.77 26.36
N VAL A 31 2.75 14.78 25.03
CA VAL A 31 2.39 13.57 24.28
C VAL A 31 3.47 12.50 24.45
N GLY A 32 3.07 11.27 24.77
CA GLY A 32 4.00 10.13 24.86
C GLY A 32 4.33 9.53 23.50
N ALA A 33 5.57 9.09 23.31
CA ALA A 33 6.01 8.42 22.08
C ALA A 33 5.18 7.16 21.76
N ASP A 34 4.86 6.36 22.78
CA ASP A 34 4.03 5.15 22.62
C ASP A 34 2.64 5.48 22.07
N SER A 35 2.04 6.58 22.51
CA SER A 35 0.73 7.02 22.03
C SER A 35 0.76 7.47 20.58
N VAL A 36 1.82 8.17 20.17
CA VAL A 36 2.02 8.54 18.76
C VAL A 36 2.30 7.31 17.91
N MET A 37 3.13 6.37 18.40
CA MET A 37 3.44 5.10 17.73
C MET A 37 2.19 4.25 17.51
N GLU A 38 1.38 4.06 18.55
CA GLU A 38 0.11 3.34 18.47
C GLU A 38 -0.83 4.00 17.46
N ASN A 39 -0.91 5.33 17.45
CA ASN A 39 -1.75 6.06 16.52
C ASN A 39 -1.28 5.92 15.05
N MET A 40 0.03 5.97 14.82
CA MET A 40 0.66 5.71 13.52
C MET A 40 0.32 4.31 12.99
N LYS A 41 0.52 3.28 13.82
CA LYS A 41 0.20 1.88 13.47
C LYS A 41 -1.28 1.71 13.19
N LYS A 42 -2.12 2.13 14.14
CA LYS A 42 -3.57 1.98 14.05
C LYS A 42 -4.14 2.61 12.79
N ASN A 43 -3.65 3.79 12.39
CA ASN A 43 -4.10 4.44 11.17
C ASN A 43 -3.85 3.59 9.91
N LEU A 44 -2.64 3.02 9.78
CA LEU A 44 -2.30 2.15 8.66
C LEU A 44 -3.03 0.81 8.72
N GLU A 45 -3.17 0.24 9.92
CA GLU A 45 -3.89 -1.02 10.14
C GLU A 45 -5.39 -0.90 9.85
N ASP A 46 -6.02 0.23 10.20
CA ASP A 46 -7.43 0.49 9.93
C ASP A 46 -7.69 0.60 8.41
N GLU A 47 -6.84 1.33 7.67
CA GLU A 47 -6.93 1.40 6.20
C GLU A 47 -6.59 0.04 5.55
N PHE A 48 -5.65 -0.75 6.11
CA PHE A 48 -5.42 -2.12 5.67
C PHE A 48 -6.62 -3.03 5.98
N GLY A 49 -7.31 -2.85 7.10
CA GLY A 49 -8.57 -3.55 7.41
C GLY A 49 -9.65 -3.26 6.37
N ALA A 50 -9.77 -2.00 5.94
CA ALA A 50 -10.65 -1.61 4.84
C ALA A 50 -10.26 -2.33 3.54
N LEU A 51 -9.00 -2.25 3.10
CA LEU A 51 -8.54 -2.96 1.90
C LEU A 51 -8.74 -4.49 2.02
N GLY A 52 -8.45 -5.07 3.17
CA GLY A 52 -8.66 -6.49 3.43
C GLY A 52 -10.11 -6.91 3.22
N SER A 53 -11.08 -6.10 3.65
CA SER A 53 -12.51 -6.33 3.38
C SER A 53 -12.85 -6.19 1.89
N TRP A 54 -12.15 -5.31 1.17
CA TRP A 54 -12.34 -5.14 -0.26
C TRP A 54 -11.86 -6.33 -1.03
N LEU A 55 -10.79 -7.00 -0.58
CA LEU A 55 -10.21 -8.18 -1.24
C LEU A 55 -10.95 -9.49 -0.93
N THR A 56 -11.70 -9.56 0.18
CA THR A 56 -12.41 -10.78 0.60
C THR A 56 -13.84 -10.89 0.09
N ARG A 57 -14.50 -9.78 -0.26
CA ARG A 57 -15.83 -9.80 -0.89
C ARG A 57 -15.78 -10.29 -2.35
N PRO A 58 -16.92 -10.49 -3.03
CA PRO A 58 -16.95 -10.58 -4.49
C PRO A 58 -16.55 -9.25 -5.14
N GLU A 59 -15.83 -9.31 -6.26
CA GLU A 59 -15.46 -8.14 -7.05
C GLU A 59 -16.69 -7.46 -7.65
N SER A 60 -16.58 -6.16 -7.93
CA SER A 60 -17.59 -5.44 -8.71
C SER A 60 -17.70 -6.02 -10.13
N ASN A 61 -18.89 -5.92 -10.73
CA ASN A 61 -19.07 -6.22 -12.15
C ASN A 61 -18.17 -5.33 -12.99
N GLU A 62 -17.94 -4.07 -12.61
CA GLU A 62 -16.99 -3.18 -13.30
C GLU A 62 -15.56 -3.75 -13.34
N VAL A 63 -14.99 -4.13 -12.18
CA VAL A 63 -13.66 -4.75 -12.12
C VAL A 63 -13.63 -6.09 -12.86
N ARG A 64 -14.67 -6.91 -12.69
CA ARG A 64 -14.79 -8.18 -13.42
C ARG A 64 -14.76 -7.94 -14.92
N ASP A 65 -15.59 -7.03 -15.42
CA ASP A 65 -15.72 -6.75 -16.84
C ASP A 65 -14.43 -6.16 -17.41
N LEU A 66 -13.72 -5.29 -16.66
CA LEU A 66 -12.40 -4.80 -17.03
C LEU A 66 -11.37 -5.94 -17.20
N CYS A 67 -11.40 -6.92 -16.30
CA CYS A 67 -10.51 -8.08 -16.37
C CYS A 67 -10.98 -9.20 -17.33
N ASP A 68 -12.25 -9.16 -17.74
CA ASP A 68 -12.85 -10.09 -18.72
C ASP A 68 -12.74 -9.56 -20.16
N LYS A 69 -12.59 -8.24 -20.32
CA LYS A 69 -12.41 -7.57 -21.62
C LYS A 69 -11.04 -7.89 -22.22
N GLY A 70 -10.96 -9.05 -22.86
CA GLY A 70 -10.05 -9.37 -23.96
C GLY A 70 -10.73 -9.26 -25.33
N LYS A 71 -11.60 -8.27 -25.55
CA LYS A 71 -12.46 -8.21 -26.75
C LYS A 71 -11.75 -7.70 -28.02
N GLU A 72 -10.57 -7.11 -27.93
CA GLU A 72 -9.87 -6.60 -29.13
C GLU A 72 -8.99 -7.66 -29.83
N ASP A 73 -8.65 -8.77 -29.15
CA ASP A 73 -7.78 -9.82 -29.70
C ASP A 73 -8.58 -10.99 -30.34
N GLY A 74 -9.82 -10.75 -30.80
CA GLY A 74 -10.63 -11.80 -31.45
C GLY A 74 -11.30 -12.80 -30.50
N GLY A 75 -11.32 -12.50 -29.20
CA GLY A 75 -12.15 -13.19 -28.21
C GLY A 75 -11.66 -14.59 -27.82
N LYS A 76 -11.10 -14.69 -26.61
CA LYS A 76 -11.25 -15.80 -25.64
C LYS A 76 -10.26 -15.57 -24.52
N ASP A 77 -10.75 -15.06 -23.39
CA ASP A 77 -10.19 -15.24 -22.05
C ASP A 77 -8.68 -14.95 -21.85
N TRP A 78 -8.22 -15.09 -20.63
CA TRP A 78 -6.78 -15.10 -20.36
C TRP A 78 -6.18 -16.35 -21.01
N GLN A 79 -5.15 -16.18 -21.85
CA GLN A 79 -4.51 -17.31 -22.54
C GLN A 79 -3.78 -18.22 -21.53
N GLY A 80 -3.73 -19.53 -21.81
CA GLY A 80 -3.04 -20.52 -21.00
C GLY A 80 -3.71 -21.89 -21.00
N GLN A 81 -3.14 -22.84 -20.27
CA GLN A 81 -3.71 -24.18 -20.09
C GLN A 81 -4.19 -24.40 -18.64
N GLY A 82 -5.18 -25.26 -18.47
CA GLY A 82 -5.67 -25.67 -17.16
C GLY A 82 -6.12 -24.49 -16.29
N LEU A 83 -5.43 -24.28 -15.16
CA LEU A 83 -5.78 -23.25 -14.16
C LEU A 83 -5.21 -21.85 -14.48
N GLU A 84 -4.29 -21.73 -15.45
CA GLU A 84 -3.61 -20.46 -15.76
C GLU A 84 -4.57 -19.31 -16.13
N PRO A 85 -5.61 -19.50 -16.98
CA PRO A 85 -6.54 -18.43 -17.34
C PRO A 85 -7.24 -17.83 -16.11
N GLN A 86 -7.81 -18.69 -15.27
CA GLN A 86 -8.54 -18.26 -14.07
C GLN A 86 -7.58 -17.63 -13.05
N TYR A 87 -6.37 -18.16 -12.90
CA TYR A 87 -5.35 -17.61 -12.02
C TYR A 87 -5.03 -16.15 -12.38
N ARG A 88 -4.74 -15.88 -13.67
CA ARG A 88 -4.40 -14.54 -14.15
C ARG A 88 -5.58 -13.58 -14.07
N LYS A 89 -6.80 -14.06 -14.36
CA LYS A 89 -8.03 -13.28 -14.19
C LYS A 89 -8.21 -12.81 -12.75
N VAL A 90 -8.06 -13.71 -11.78
CA VAL A 90 -8.23 -13.35 -10.36
C VAL A 90 -7.14 -12.39 -9.89
N LEU A 91 -5.89 -12.57 -10.37
CA LEU A 91 -4.82 -11.59 -10.12
C LEU A 91 -5.18 -10.20 -10.67
N CYS A 92 -5.68 -10.11 -11.91
CA CYS A 92 -6.14 -8.84 -12.49
C CYS A 92 -7.20 -8.17 -11.60
N GLN A 93 -8.23 -8.93 -11.20
CA GLN A 93 -9.32 -8.40 -10.37
C GLN A 93 -8.78 -7.87 -9.04
N ALA A 94 -7.85 -8.60 -8.41
CA ALA A 94 -7.25 -8.21 -7.16
C ALA A 94 -6.40 -6.92 -7.27
N ILE A 95 -5.55 -6.80 -8.29
CA ILE A 95 -4.71 -5.61 -8.44
C ILE A 95 -5.53 -4.37 -8.83
N LEU A 96 -6.61 -4.54 -9.60
CA LEU A 96 -7.52 -3.45 -9.91
C LEU A 96 -8.25 -2.95 -8.65
N GLU A 97 -8.68 -3.84 -7.77
CA GLU A 97 -9.31 -3.44 -6.50
C GLU A 97 -8.34 -2.66 -5.61
N ILE A 98 -7.05 -3.04 -5.57
CA ILE A 98 -6.01 -2.26 -4.90
C ILE A 98 -5.85 -0.88 -5.57
N LYS A 99 -5.85 -0.81 -6.91
CA LYS A 99 -5.73 0.47 -7.63
C LYS A 99 -6.92 1.39 -7.35
N TYR A 100 -8.14 0.86 -7.32
CA TYR A 100 -9.35 1.59 -6.94
C TYR A 100 -9.28 2.08 -5.49
N PHE A 101 -8.81 1.22 -4.58
CA PHE A 101 -8.59 1.57 -3.17
C PHE A 101 -7.64 2.75 -3.01
N MET A 102 -6.49 2.70 -3.68
CA MET A 102 -5.48 3.77 -3.67
C MET A 102 -6.02 5.10 -4.24
N ASN A 103 -7.03 5.07 -5.12
CA ASN A 103 -7.68 6.26 -5.67
C ASN A 103 -8.95 6.68 -4.92
N GLY A 104 -9.27 6.04 -3.79
CA GLY A 104 -10.41 6.44 -2.97
C GLY A 104 -11.76 6.00 -3.53
N VAL A 105 -11.82 5.06 -4.48
CA VAL A 105 -13.07 4.66 -5.15
C VAL A 105 -13.44 3.25 -4.72
N GLU A 106 -14.55 3.10 -4.00
CA GLU A 106 -15.10 1.80 -3.67
C GLU A 106 -16.27 1.47 -4.61
N LYS A 107 -16.16 0.35 -5.33
CA LYS A 107 -17.22 -0.18 -6.18
C LYS A 107 -17.57 -1.58 -5.70
N LYS A 108 -18.83 -1.78 -5.28
CA LYS A 108 -19.32 -3.08 -4.77
C LYS A 108 -20.32 -3.67 -5.73
N LYS A 109 -20.29 -4.99 -5.85
CA LYS A 109 -21.36 -5.75 -6.50
C LYS A 109 -22.60 -5.76 -5.60
N GLY A 110 -23.76 -5.41 -6.16
CA GLY A 110 -25.01 -5.35 -5.41
C GLY A 110 -25.51 -6.71 -4.92
N GLY A 111 -26.52 -6.68 -4.05
CA GLY A 111 -27.19 -7.90 -3.57
C GLY A 111 -26.25 -8.87 -2.84
N GLY A 112 -25.30 -8.33 -2.06
CA GLY A 112 -24.30 -9.15 -1.36
C GLY A 112 -23.36 -9.91 -2.28
N GLY A 113 -23.15 -9.44 -3.52
CA GLY A 113 -22.26 -10.06 -4.50
C GLY A 113 -22.93 -10.95 -5.54
N THR A 114 -24.26 -11.05 -5.53
CA THR A 114 -25.04 -11.89 -6.48
C THR A 114 -25.68 -11.10 -7.62
N SER A 115 -25.76 -9.76 -7.50
CA SER A 115 -26.43 -8.92 -8.48
C SER A 115 -25.67 -8.81 -9.81
N ALA A 116 -26.40 -8.70 -10.92
CA ALA A 116 -25.85 -8.33 -12.22
C ALA A 116 -25.42 -6.86 -12.31
N HIS A 117 -25.76 -6.04 -11.30
CA HIS A 117 -25.42 -4.64 -11.21
C HIS A 117 -24.58 -4.33 -9.97
N ASP A 118 -23.78 -3.28 -10.08
CA ASP A 118 -23.01 -2.75 -8.97
C ASP A 118 -23.80 -1.69 -8.19
N GLU A 119 -23.51 -1.57 -6.91
CA GLU A 119 -23.93 -0.45 -6.07
C GLU A 119 -23.32 0.86 -6.56
N LYS A 120 -23.88 2.00 -6.13
CA LYS A 120 -23.26 3.31 -6.42
C LYS A 120 -21.86 3.36 -5.83
N ALA A 121 -20.91 3.94 -6.57
CA ALA A 121 -19.55 4.10 -6.09
C ALA A 121 -19.53 4.95 -4.81
N GLN A 122 -18.79 4.49 -3.80
CA GLN A 122 -18.55 5.23 -2.57
C GLN A 122 -17.17 5.88 -2.67
N ILE A 123 -17.12 7.21 -2.60
CA ILE A 123 -15.89 7.99 -2.78
C ILE A 123 -15.36 8.39 -1.42
N THR A 124 -14.11 8.02 -1.17
CA THR A 124 -13.33 8.51 -0.04
C THR A 124 -12.51 9.70 -0.50
N GLU A 125 -12.69 10.85 0.13
CA GLU A 125 -11.82 12.00 -0.10
C GLU A 125 -10.39 11.72 0.39
N LEU A 126 -9.41 11.97 -0.48
CA LEU A 126 -7.99 11.74 -0.19
C LEU A 126 -7.28 13.08 0.08
N ASN A 127 -7.37 13.53 1.33
CA ASN A 127 -6.45 14.55 1.85
C ASN A 127 -5.05 13.94 2.09
N ASN A 128 -4.06 14.75 2.48
CA ASN A 128 -2.68 14.24 2.63
C ASN A 128 -2.55 13.09 3.65
N ASP A 129 -3.29 13.14 4.77
CA ASP A 129 -3.28 12.11 5.81
C ASP A 129 -3.82 10.78 5.27
N ARG A 130 -5.03 10.80 4.68
CA ARG A 130 -5.67 9.59 4.19
C ARG A 130 -5.02 9.03 2.93
N ALA A 131 -4.57 9.92 2.05
CA ALA A 131 -3.86 9.52 0.86
C ALA A 131 -2.55 8.81 1.21
N TYR A 132 -1.77 9.31 2.20
CA TYR A 132 -0.54 8.66 2.64
C TYR A 132 -0.83 7.21 3.06
N ALA A 133 -1.78 7.04 3.97
CA ALA A 133 -2.14 5.72 4.50
C ALA A 133 -2.57 4.76 3.37
N ARG A 134 -3.47 5.19 2.47
CA ARG A 134 -3.95 4.34 1.38
C ARG A 134 -2.88 3.99 0.36
N CYS A 135 -2.00 4.92 0.02
CA CYS A 135 -0.93 4.66 -0.93
C CYS A 135 0.06 3.64 -0.36
N ILE A 136 0.51 3.83 0.89
CA ILE A 136 1.39 2.89 1.59
C ILE A 136 0.73 1.52 1.74
N VAL A 137 -0.50 1.47 2.26
CA VAL A 137 -1.26 0.23 2.42
C VAL A 137 -1.41 -0.50 1.09
N GLY A 138 -1.81 0.20 0.02
CA GLY A 138 -2.01 -0.40 -1.30
C GLY A 138 -0.71 -0.96 -1.90
N MET A 139 0.39 -0.23 -1.79
CA MET A 139 1.70 -0.67 -2.29
C MET A 139 2.22 -1.91 -1.55
N LEU A 140 2.22 -1.85 -0.22
CA LEU A 140 2.72 -2.96 0.61
C LEU A 140 1.82 -4.20 0.48
N ALA A 141 0.50 -4.01 0.43
CA ALA A 141 -0.45 -5.10 0.23
C ALA A 141 -0.30 -5.74 -1.16
N LEU A 142 -0.12 -4.95 -2.22
CA LEU A 142 0.11 -5.50 -3.56
C LEU A 142 1.37 -6.37 -3.60
N SER A 143 2.48 -5.86 -3.05
CA SER A 143 3.75 -6.58 -2.98
C SER A 143 3.65 -7.86 -2.15
N GLU A 144 3.13 -7.77 -0.93
CA GLU A 144 3.12 -8.90 0.00
C GLU A 144 2.07 -9.97 -0.36
N ILE A 145 0.87 -9.56 -0.78
CA ILE A 145 -0.22 -10.51 -1.03
C ILE A 145 -0.02 -11.23 -2.38
N TYR A 146 0.40 -10.48 -3.41
CA TYR A 146 0.41 -10.97 -4.79
C TYR A 146 1.80 -10.95 -5.44
N GLY A 147 2.78 -10.23 -4.89
CA GLY A 147 4.10 -10.03 -5.51
C GLY A 147 4.88 -11.32 -5.76
N ASP A 148 4.63 -12.39 -5.02
CA ASP A 148 5.28 -13.70 -5.19
C ASP A 148 4.59 -14.62 -6.23
N HIS A 149 3.62 -14.11 -7.00
CA HIS A 149 2.94 -14.84 -8.07
C HIS A 149 3.69 -14.75 -9.42
N CYS A 150 3.98 -15.89 -10.04
CA CYS A 150 4.82 -15.98 -11.25
C CYS A 150 4.29 -15.22 -12.49
N TYR A 151 2.98 -15.00 -12.59
CA TYR A 151 2.39 -14.25 -13.72
C TYR A 151 1.98 -12.82 -13.39
N LEU A 152 2.33 -12.31 -12.20
CA LEU A 152 1.90 -10.97 -11.81
C LEU A 152 2.42 -9.89 -12.77
N ASN A 153 3.71 -9.93 -13.14
CA ASN A 153 4.29 -9.00 -14.10
C ASN A 153 3.50 -8.98 -15.43
N GLU A 154 3.18 -10.16 -15.98
CA GLU A 154 2.41 -10.27 -17.21
C GLU A 154 0.97 -9.74 -17.08
N VAL A 155 0.35 -9.99 -15.92
CA VAL A 155 -0.99 -9.46 -15.60
C VAL A 155 -0.96 -7.93 -15.52
N ILE A 156 0.01 -7.35 -14.80
CA ILE A 156 0.20 -5.89 -14.71
C ILE A 156 0.43 -5.30 -16.11
N ARG A 157 1.33 -5.89 -16.89
CA ARG A 157 1.63 -5.43 -18.25
C ARG A 157 0.38 -5.44 -19.12
N ARG A 158 -0.44 -6.49 -19.06
CA ARG A 158 -1.72 -6.53 -19.79
C ARG A 158 -2.69 -5.46 -19.31
N VAL A 159 -2.77 -5.23 -17.99
CA VAL A 159 -3.61 -4.14 -17.46
C VAL A 159 -3.14 -2.79 -17.99
N GLU A 160 -1.84 -2.53 -17.98
CA GLU A 160 -1.26 -1.29 -18.54
C GLU A 160 -1.55 -1.13 -20.03
N GLU A 161 -1.36 -2.17 -20.84
CA GLU A 161 -1.49 -2.12 -22.29
C GLU A 161 -2.96 -2.09 -22.77
N LYS A 162 -3.89 -2.72 -22.04
CA LYS A 162 -5.25 -3.02 -22.55
C LYS A 162 -6.39 -2.54 -21.67
N VAL A 163 -6.18 -2.38 -20.37
CA VAL A 163 -7.25 -2.09 -19.40
C VAL A 163 -7.15 -0.67 -18.85
N SER A 164 -5.94 -0.11 -18.78
CA SER A 164 -5.61 1.17 -18.15
C SER A 164 -6.49 2.32 -18.62
N THR A 165 -6.69 2.45 -19.94
CA THR A 165 -7.51 3.53 -20.51
C THR A 165 -8.95 3.47 -20.03
N GLU A 166 -9.57 2.29 -20.05
CA GLU A 166 -10.96 2.14 -19.60
C GLU A 166 -11.06 2.30 -18.08
N MET A 167 -10.13 1.69 -17.32
CA MET A 167 -10.04 1.82 -15.87
C MET A 167 -9.90 3.29 -15.45
N GLU A 168 -9.00 4.05 -16.08
CA GLU A 168 -8.85 5.48 -15.83
C GLU A 168 -10.10 6.26 -16.20
N GLY A 169 -10.77 5.90 -17.30
CA GLY A 169 -12.05 6.49 -17.67
C GLY A 169 -13.11 6.30 -16.58
N LYS A 170 -13.21 5.10 -16.02
CA LYS A 170 -14.11 4.78 -14.89
C LYS A 170 -13.75 5.53 -13.62
N LEU A 171 -12.47 5.52 -13.23
CA LEU A 171 -12.01 6.29 -12.07
C LEU A 171 -12.30 7.78 -12.23
N LYS A 172 -11.99 8.35 -13.40
CA LYS A 172 -12.31 9.75 -13.73
C LYS A 172 -13.80 10.02 -13.62
N GLU A 173 -14.66 9.12 -14.10
CA GLU A 173 -16.11 9.22 -14.00
C GLU A 173 -16.61 9.24 -12.55
N HIS A 174 -16.16 8.29 -11.73
CA HIS A 174 -16.54 8.20 -10.31
C HIS A 174 -16.05 9.39 -9.49
N LEU A 175 -14.91 9.97 -9.86
CA LEU A 175 -14.28 11.10 -9.17
C LEU A 175 -14.70 12.46 -9.73
N LYS A 176 -15.63 12.51 -10.71
CA LYS A 176 -16.23 13.77 -11.16
C LYS A 176 -16.87 14.46 -9.94
N HIS A 177 -16.80 15.79 -9.90
CA HIS A 177 -17.34 16.65 -8.83
C HIS A 177 -16.51 16.74 -7.55
N GLY A 178 -15.24 17.17 -7.66
CA GLY A 178 -14.44 17.61 -6.51
C GLY A 178 -13.41 16.61 -5.99
N HIS A 179 -13.34 15.41 -6.55
CA HIS A 179 -12.38 14.38 -6.12
C HIS A 179 -11.33 14.03 -7.19
N THR A 180 -11.19 14.84 -8.23
CA THR A 180 -10.18 14.63 -9.28
C THR A 180 -8.75 14.64 -8.73
N GLY A 181 -8.51 15.31 -7.59
CA GLY A 181 -7.22 15.31 -6.90
C GLY A 181 -6.82 13.95 -6.28
N ASN A 182 -7.76 12.99 -6.18
CA ASN A 182 -7.45 11.62 -5.78
C ASN A 182 -6.65 10.88 -6.86
N LEU A 183 -6.83 11.22 -8.14
CA LEU A 183 -6.13 10.56 -9.23
C LEU A 183 -4.63 10.78 -9.09
N ASP A 184 -3.87 9.69 -9.21
CA ASP A 184 -2.41 9.71 -9.18
C ASP A 184 -1.80 10.33 -7.90
N ILE A 185 -2.57 10.48 -6.82
CA ILE A 185 -2.07 11.08 -5.58
C ILE A 185 -0.89 10.30 -4.99
N CYS A 186 -0.85 8.99 -5.22
CA CYS A 186 0.23 8.11 -4.78
C CYS A 186 1.55 8.32 -5.50
N LYS A 187 1.60 9.03 -6.63
CA LYS A 187 2.87 9.40 -7.31
C LYS A 187 3.79 10.24 -6.42
N LYS A 188 3.25 10.81 -5.34
CA LYS A 188 3.98 11.61 -4.34
C LYS A 188 4.71 10.77 -3.29
N VAL A 189 4.50 9.45 -3.26
CA VAL A 189 5.19 8.54 -2.33
C VAL A 189 6.68 8.50 -2.66
N THR A 190 7.51 8.60 -1.62
CA THR A 190 8.97 8.58 -1.67
C THR A 190 9.53 7.29 -1.04
N LYS A 191 10.82 7.02 -1.26
CA LYS A 191 11.52 5.84 -0.67
C LYS A 191 11.37 5.80 0.86
N ARG A 192 11.52 6.97 1.48
CA ARG A 192 11.34 7.17 2.91
C ARG A 192 9.94 6.76 3.35
N ASP A 193 8.90 7.24 2.68
CA ASP A 193 7.51 6.90 3.00
C ASP A 193 7.28 5.37 3.01
N LEU A 194 7.86 4.65 2.03
CA LEU A 194 7.80 3.19 2.00
C LEU A 194 8.56 2.52 3.14
N ILE A 195 9.78 2.96 3.45
CA ILE A 195 10.58 2.39 4.56
C ILE A 195 9.81 2.53 5.89
N PHE A 196 9.22 3.70 6.15
CA PHE A 196 8.40 3.91 7.34
C PHE A 196 7.12 3.09 7.33
N GLY A 197 6.42 3.06 6.20
CA GLY A 197 5.24 2.21 6.01
C GLY A 197 5.53 0.74 6.31
N LYS A 198 6.65 0.21 5.81
CA LYS A 198 7.07 -1.18 6.04
C LYS A 198 7.31 -1.45 7.52
N ALA A 199 8.03 -0.56 8.20
CA ALA A 199 8.32 -0.68 9.62
C ALA A 199 7.05 -0.80 10.47
N LEU A 200 5.99 -0.06 10.09
CA LEU A 200 4.75 0.00 10.84
C LEU A 200 3.74 -1.10 10.48
N LEU A 201 3.71 -1.56 9.23
CA LEU A 201 2.58 -2.35 8.69
C LEU A 201 2.97 -3.72 8.10
N GLN A 202 4.21 -3.94 7.64
CA GLN A 202 4.55 -5.14 6.86
C GLN A 202 4.25 -6.45 7.60
N GLY A 203 4.58 -6.51 8.90
CA GLY A 203 4.35 -7.69 9.73
C GLY A 203 2.86 -8.06 9.81
N ARG A 204 1.98 -7.04 9.90
CA ARG A 204 0.52 -7.25 9.92
C ARG A 204 0.00 -7.79 8.60
N ILE A 205 0.48 -7.26 7.48
CA ILE A 205 0.10 -7.74 6.14
C ILE A 205 0.55 -9.18 5.95
N LYS A 206 1.80 -9.52 6.28
CA LYS A 206 2.34 -10.90 6.23
C LYS A 206 1.45 -11.89 6.95
N GLN A 207 1.17 -11.62 8.22
CA GLN A 207 0.32 -12.48 9.05
C GLN A 207 -1.09 -12.64 8.45
N TRP A 208 -1.67 -11.55 7.95
CA TRP A 208 -2.97 -11.58 7.32
C TRP A 208 -2.97 -12.40 6.02
N THR A 209 -1.96 -12.22 5.16
CA THR A 209 -1.78 -12.94 3.90
C THR A 209 -1.69 -14.44 4.14
N GLU A 210 -0.83 -14.88 5.06
CA GLU A 210 -0.67 -16.29 5.41
C GLU A 210 -1.98 -16.92 5.92
N THR A 211 -2.74 -16.16 6.72
CA THR A 211 -4.05 -16.58 7.23
C THR A 211 -5.05 -16.73 6.08
N LYS A 212 -5.14 -15.74 5.19
CA LYS A 212 -6.12 -15.74 4.09
C LYS A 212 -5.81 -16.73 2.99
N ARG A 213 -4.53 -17.03 2.74
CA ARG A 213 -4.09 -18.11 1.84
C ARG A 213 -4.63 -19.49 2.25
N LYS A 214 -4.95 -19.68 3.54
CA LYS A 214 -5.50 -20.94 4.10
C LYS A 214 -7.03 -20.89 4.28
N SER A 215 -7.60 -19.70 4.38
CA SER A 215 -9.01 -19.50 4.74
C SER A 215 -9.97 -19.55 3.56
N LYS A 216 -11.21 -20.03 3.78
CA LYS A 216 -12.29 -20.04 2.78
C LYS A 216 -12.87 -18.64 2.50
N ASP A 217 -12.71 -17.70 3.43
CA ASP A 217 -13.27 -16.34 3.36
C ASP A 217 -12.42 -15.33 2.56
N GLY A 218 -11.32 -15.79 1.94
CA GLY A 218 -10.41 -14.96 1.15
C GLY A 218 -10.16 -15.53 -0.23
N TRP A 219 -11.21 -15.87 -0.97
CA TRP A 219 -11.09 -16.65 -2.21
C TRP A 219 -10.14 -16.03 -3.25
N ARG A 220 -10.07 -14.69 -3.39
CA ARG A 220 -9.12 -14.01 -4.29
C ARG A 220 -7.65 -14.13 -3.88
N ILE A 221 -7.39 -14.45 -2.61
CA ILE A 221 -6.06 -14.73 -2.09
C ILE A 221 -5.80 -16.24 -2.13
N ARG A 222 -6.76 -17.03 -1.62
CA ARG A 222 -6.67 -18.49 -1.51
C ARG A 222 -6.64 -19.20 -2.86
N VAL A 223 -7.48 -18.83 -3.82
CA VAL A 223 -7.62 -19.57 -5.09
C VAL A 223 -6.36 -19.44 -5.95
N PRO A 224 -5.82 -18.22 -6.19
CA PRO A 224 -4.54 -18.09 -6.88
C PRO A 224 -3.44 -18.80 -6.11
N TRP A 225 -3.38 -18.66 -4.78
CA TRP A 225 -2.35 -19.32 -3.98
C TRP A 225 -2.42 -20.85 -4.04
N GLY A 226 -3.63 -21.43 -3.96
CA GLY A 226 -3.82 -22.88 -4.06
C GLY A 226 -3.48 -23.43 -5.44
N SER A 227 -3.59 -22.61 -6.48
CA SER A 227 -3.21 -22.97 -7.85
C SER A 227 -1.73 -22.69 -8.15
N TRP A 228 -1.06 -21.90 -7.30
CA TRP A 228 0.32 -21.45 -7.48
C TRP A 228 1.31 -22.60 -7.71
N PRO A 229 1.28 -23.73 -6.97
CA PRO A 229 2.20 -24.85 -7.23
C PRO A 229 2.07 -25.42 -8.65
N THR A 230 0.84 -25.54 -9.14
CA THR A 230 0.55 -26.08 -10.48
C THR A 230 0.86 -25.06 -11.57
N VAL A 231 0.40 -23.82 -11.40
CA VAL A 231 0.51 -22.74 -12.40
C VAL A 231 1.95 -22.25 -12.51
N CYS A 232 2.63 -22.05 -11.38
CA CYS A 232 4.03 -21.62 -11.35
C CYS A 232 5.02 -22.78 -11.49
N LYS A 233 4.53 -24.02 -11.64
CA LYS A 233 5.35 -25.24 -11.78
C LYS A 233 6.34 -25.42 -10.62
N GLN A 234 5.89 -25.09 -9.41
CA GLN A 234 6.64 -25.17 -8.17
C GLN A 234 6.01 -26.24 -7.27
N THR A 235 6.52 -27.46 -7.35
CA THR A 235 5.98 -28.60 -6.59
C THR A 235 6.51 -28.68 -5.16
N ALA A 236 7.50 -27.86 -4.81
CA ALA A 236 8.05 -27.78 -3.47
C ALA A 236 6.97 -27.43 -2.44
N GLN A 237 6.98 -28.13 -1.31
CA GLN A 237 6.01 -27.90 -0.24
C GLN A 237 6.19 -26.51 0.37
N ALA A 238 5.07 -25.84 0.69
CA ALA A 238 5.10 -24.54 1.37
C ALA A 238 5.91 -24.60 2.68
N GLY A 239 6.77 -23.60 2.89
CA GLY A 239 7.67 -23.51 4.04
C GLY A 239 9.02 -24.21 3.87
N THR A 240 9.26 -24.90 2.74
CA THR A 240 10.60 -25.40 2.39
C THR A 240 11.48 -24.28 1.84
N SER A 241 12.82 -24.43 1.95
CA SER A 241 13.76 -23.45 1.40
C SER A 241 13.61 -23.25 -0.10
N GLU A 242 13.30 -24.31 -0.85
CA GLU A 242 13.04 -24.25 -2.30
C GLU A 242 11.78 -23.43 -2.61
N HIS A 243 10.68 -23.69 -1.90
CA HIS A 243 9.45 -22.90 -2.04
C HIS A 243 9.68 -21.41 -1.71
N GLU A 244 10.39 -21.12 -0.61
CA GLU A 244 10.69 -19.72 -0.25
C GLU A 244 11.65 -19.05 -1.24
N ALA A 245 12.59 -19.80 -1.83
CA ALA A 245 13.46 -19.28 -2.89
C ALA A 245 12.64 -18.94 -4.15
N ALA A 246 11.72 -19.80 -4.58
CA ALA A 246 10.85 -19.55 -5.72
C ALA A 246 9.90 -18.36 -5.50
N ARG A 247 9.35 -18.20 -4.29
CA ARG A 247 8.57 -17.01 -3.92
C ARG A 247 9.40 -15.73 -4.02
N LYS A 248 10.61 -15.73 -3.46
CA LYS A 248 11.53 -14.60 -3.50
C LYS A 248 11.96 -14.26 -4.92
N ASP A 249 12.22 -15.27 -5.75
CA ASP A 249 12.55 -15.09 -7.17
C ASP A 249 11.40 -14.43 -7.95
N ASN A 250 10.18 -14.95 -7.83
CA ASN A 250 9.00 -14.32 -8.44
C ASN A 250 8.83 -12.87 -7.97
N LEU A 251 8.98 -12.62 -6.67
CA LEU A 251 8.89 -11.27 -6.11
C LEU A 251 9.95 -10.33 -6.68
N GLN A 252 11.20 -10.80 -6.83
CA GLN A 252 12.27 -10.04 -7.47
C GLN A 252 11.98 -9.77 -8.96
N GLN A 253 11.43 -10.73 -9.69
CA GLN A 253 11.05 -10.55 -11.09
C GLN A 253 9.89 -9.55 -11.27
N ASN A 254 8.98 -9.49 -10.30
CA ASN A 254 7.81 -8.62 -10.33
C ASN A 254 8.06 -7.18 -9.85
N LYS A 255 9.21 -6.91 -9.20
CA LYS A 255 9.45 -5.66 -8.46
C LYS A 255 9.24 -4.37 -9.27
N GLY A 256 9.73 -4.35 -10.52
CA GLY A 256 9.59 -3.18 -11.39
C GLY A 256 8.12 -2.88 -11.71
N SER A 257 7.36 -3.92 -12.05
CA SER A 257 5.95 -3.79 -12.40
C SER A 257 5.06 -3.46 -11.20
N LEU A 258 5.40 -3.94 -10.00
CA LEU A 258 4.74 -3.55 -8.75
C LEU A 258 4.82 -2.03 -8.52
N VAL A 259 6.02 -1.46 -8.65
CA VAL A 259 6.24 -0.02 -8.47
C VAL A 259 5.59 0.77 -9.58
N LYS A 260 5.78 0.37 -10.85
CA LYS A 260 5.17 1.04 -11.99
C LYS A 260 3.64 1.05 -11.92
N PHE A 261 3.02 -0.05 -11.53
CA PHE A 261 1.56 -0.13 -11.41
C PHE A 261 1.01 0.81 -10.33
N THR A 262 1.75 0.99 -9.24
CA THR A 262 1.32 1.78 -8.08
C THR A 262 1.64 3.27 -8.24
N LEU A 263 2.83 3.60 -8.74
CA LEU A 263 3.37 4.96 -8.85
C LEU A 263 3.43 5.52 -10.29
N GLY A 264 3.19 4.71 -11.31
CA GLY A 264 3.41 5.09 -12.70
C GLY A 264 4.89 5.26 -13.07
N ASP A 265 5.15 5.88 -14.22
CA ASP A 265 6.51 6.06 -14.79
C ASP A 265 7.34 7.15 -14.09
N SER A 266 6.83 7.79 -13.03
CA SER A 266 7.48 8.94 -12.37
C SER A 266 8.58 8.57 -11.38
N THR A 267 9.04 7.31 -11.35
CA THR A 267 10.23 6.92 -10.60
C THR A 267 11.48 7.35 -11.36
N GLN A 268 11.74 8.66 -11.39
CA GLN A 268 13.10 9.13 -11.62
C GLN A 268 13.97 8.53 -10.51
N SER A 269 14.68 7.47 -10.84
CA SER A 269 15.95 7.12 -10.23
C SER A 269 16.86 8.33 -10.40
N SER A 270 16.72 9.33 -9.54
CA SER A 270 17.60 10.47 -9.49
C SER A 270 19.00 9.92 -9.22
N GLY A 271 19.82 9.93 -10.27
CA GLY A 271 21.17 9.40 -10.26
C GLY A 271 21.97 9.97 -9.09
N GLY A 272 22.47 9.07 -8.24
CA GLY A 272 23.29 9.40 -7.09
C GLY A 272 23.55 8.17 -6.21
N ALA A 273 24.75 7.58 -6.36
CA ALA A 273 25.34 6.52 -5.52
C ALA A 273 24.52 5.19 -5.45
N PRO A 274 25.04 4.09 -4.86
CA PRO A 274 24.40 2.77 -4.86
C PRO A 274 23.22 2.70 -3.87
N SER A 275 22.33 3.70 -3.90
CA SER A 275 21.15 3.78 -3.03
C SER A 275 20.06 2.80 -3.49
N SER A 276 19.39 2.16 -2.53
CA SER A 276 18.30 1.22 -2.82
C SER A 276 17.17 1.84 -3.66
N THR A 277 16.61 1.08 -4.60
CA THR A 277 15.49 1.55 -5.43
C THR A 277 14.15 1.41 -4.72
N MET A 278 13.08 2.06 -5.20
CA MET A 278 11.72 1.86 -4.66
C MET A 278 11.31 0.39 -4.75
N GLU A 279 11.71 -0.23 -5.85
CA GLU A 279 11.51 -1.63 -6.18
C GLU A 279 12.17 -2.52 -5.12
N ASP A 280 13.45 -2.27 -4.82
CA ASP A 280 14.20 -3.05 -3.83
C ASP A 280 13.62 -2.89 -2.42
N ILE A 281 13.27 -1.66 -2.02
CA ILE A 281 12.63 -1.38 -0.74
C ILE A 281 11.32 -2.17 -0.61
N LEU A 282 10.50 -2.20 -1.67
CA LEU A 282 9.19 -2.84 -1.64
C LEU A 282 9.28 -4.36 -1.45
N VAL A 283 10.29 -5.01 -2.03
CA VAL A 283 10.39 -6.48 -2.08
C VAL A 283 11.36 -7.11 -1.08
N ASN A 284 12.27 -6.33 -0.50
CA ASN A 284 13.30 -6.85 0.39
C ASN A 284 13.04 -6.43 1.85
N ASP A 285 13.04 -7.40 2.75
CA ASP A 285 12.79 -7.21 4.18
C ASP A 285 13.90 -6.44 4.90
N SER A 286 15.12 -6.47 4.36
CA SER A 286 16.27 -5.76 4.94
C SER A 286 16.13 -4.24 4.94
N TYR A 287 15.23 -3.66 4.13
CA TYR A 287 14.94 -2.21 4.11
C TYR A 287 13.87 -1.79 5.13
N THR A 288 13.77 -2.49 6.25
CA THR A 288 12.77 -2.22 7.30
C THR A 288 13.44 -1.70 8.56
N ILE A 289 12.97 -0.57 9.08
CA ILE A 289 13.42 -0.06 10.36
C ILE A 289 12.84 -0.93 11.48
N PRO A 290 13.66 -1.45 12.41
CA PRO A 290 13.17 -2.14 13.60
C PRO A 290 12.28 -1.22 14.43
N GLU A 291 11.14 -1.75 14.91
CA GLU A 291 10.15 -0.98 15.67
C GLU A 291 10.76 -0.27 16.90
N ASN A 292 11.65 -0.94 17.64
CA ASN A 292 12.29 -0.34 18.81
C ASN A 292 13.12 0.89 18.43
N LYS A 293 13.84 0.87 17.31
CA LYS A 293 14.59 2.04 16.82
C LYS A 293 13.66 3.19 16.45
N LEU A 294 12.51 2.88 15.86
CA LEU A 294 11.50 3.87 15.52
C LEU A 294 10.89 4.52 16.77
N THR A 295 10.60 3.72 17.80
CA THR A 295 10.10 4.20 19.10
C THR A 295 11.16 5.01 19.85
N GLU A 296 12.42 4.59 19.81
CA GLU A 296 13.56 5.32 20.40
C GLU A 296 13.72 6.70 19.75
N ALA A 297 13.75 6.77 18.42
CA ALA A 297 13.85 8.03 17.68
C ALA A 297 12.69 8.99 18.00
N LEU A 298 11.46 8.45 18.04
CA LEU A 298 10.27 9.22 18.40
C LEU A 298 10.33 9.74 19.84
N SER A 299 10.79 8.90 20.78
CA SER A 299 10.97 9.26 22.19
C SER A 299 12.00 10.36 22.36
N SER A 300 13.17 10.23 21.72
CA SER A 300 14.22 11.25 21.77
C SER A 300 13.75 12.60 21.20
N ALA A 301 13.06 12.59 20.06
CA ALA A 301 12.54 13.82 19.45
C ALA A 301 11.49 14.51 20.33
N ILE A 302 10.57 13.75 20.92
CA ILE A 302 9.54 14.26 21.83
C ILE A 302 10.16 14.81 23.11
N GLN A 303 11.11 14.09 23.72
CA GLN A 303 11.81 14.57 24.93
C GLN A 303 12.58 15.86 24.67
N ASN A 304 13.30 15.94 23.55
CA ASN A 304 14.05 17.14 23.17
C ASN A 304 13.12 18.34 22.97
N ALA A 305 11.98 18.15 22.32
CA ALA A 305 10.98 19.20 22.14
C ALA A 305 10.36 19.65 23.47
N ASN A 306 10.02 18.70 24.37
CA ASN A 306 9.47 19.02 25.68
C ASN A 306 10.47 19.81 26.56
N ASN A 307 11.75 19.47 26.50
CA ASN A 307 12.80 20.18 27.25
C ASN A 307 12.99 21.62 26.76
N ALA A 308 12.79 21.88 25.46
CA ALA A 308 12.89 23.21 24.86
C ALA A 308 11.72 24.15 25.25
N VAL A 309 10.60 23.62 25.76
CA VAL A 309 9.36 24.36 26.10
C VAL A 309 9.35 24.86 27.56
N THR A 310 10.46 24.73 28.30
CA THR A 310 10.61 25.20 29.70
C THR A 310 10.56 26.73 29.91
N GLY A 311 9.90 27.48 29.02
CA GLY A 311 9.64 28.92 29.14
C GLY A 311 8.46 29.50 28.32
N SER A 312 7.65 28.71 27.62
CA SER A 312 6.53 29.22 26.80
C SER A 312 5.20 28.54 27.12
N THR A 313 4.16 29.32 27.42
CA THR A 313 2.78 28.85 27.63
C THR A 313 2.14 28.43 26.30
N GLY A 314 2.45 27.21 25.86
CA GLY A 314 1.83 26.54 24.72
C GLY A 314 2.30 25.09 24.67
N GLY A 315 1.37 24.13 24.64
CA GLY A 315 1.70 22.71 24.50
C GLY A 315 2.44 22.42 23.19
N PRO A 316 3.13 21.26 23.07
CA PRO A 316 4.05 20.97 21.97
C PRO A 316 3.29 20.64 20.68
N ILE A 317 2.70 21.64 20.05
CA ILE A 317 2.42 21.64 18.62
C ILE A 317 3.25 22.76 18.02
N SER A 318 4.55 22.49 17.86
CA SER A 318 5.33 23.27 16.92
C SER A 318 5.58 22.42 15.68
N PRO A 319 5.47 22.99 14.46
CA PRO A 319 6.15 22.47 13.27
C PRO A 319 7.59 21.99 13.54
N ASP A 320 8.25 22.53 14.58
CA ASP A 320 9.58 22.11 15.04
C ASP A 320 9.64 20.67 15.57
N LEU A 321 8.61 20.16 16.26
CA LEU A 321 8.59 18.76 16.74
C LEU A 321 8.50 17.80 15.56
N THR A 322 7.55 18.02 14.64
CA THR A 322 7.45 17.18 13.43
C THR A 322 8.74 17.25 12.64
N LYS A 323 9.32 18.44 12.45
CA LYS A 323 10.59 18.59 11.76
C LYS A 323 11.72 17.78 12.44
N THR A 324 11.82 17.83 13.76
CA THR A 324 12.82 17.07 14.52
C THR A 324 12.63 15.56 14.34
N ILE A 325 11.39 15.07 14.42
CA ILE A 325 11.08 13.65 14.15
C ILE A 325 11.45 13.28 12.71
N MET A 326 11.11 14.14 11.74
CA MET A 326 11.43 13.92 10.33
C MET A 326 12.93 13.88 10.05
N GLU A 327 13.74 14.66 10.77
CA GLU A 327 15.21 14.62 10.67
C GLU A 327 15.79 13.31 11.23
N GLU A 328 15.30 12.83 12.38
CA GLU A 328 15.69 11.51 12.91
C GLU A 328 15.25 10.37 11.99
N PHE A 329 14.04 10.50 11.42
CA PHE A 329 13.50 9.54 10.47
C PHE A 329 14.29 9.50 9.16
N GLU A 330 14.76 10.65 8.68
CA GLU A 330 15.65 10.71 7.53
C GLU A 330 16.96 9.95 7.79
N LYS A 331 17.59 10.14 8.96
CA LYS A 331 18.81 9.42 9.33
C LYS A 331 18.60 7.91 9.35
N LEU A 332 17.52 7.45 10.01
CA LEU A 332 17.18 6.02 10.05
C LEU A 332 16.91 5.45 8.66
N SER A 333 16.24 6.20 7.78
CA SER A 333 15.97 5.78 6.41
C SER A 333 17.25 5.68 5.58
N GLN A 334 18.19 6.62 5.75
CA GLN A 334 19.48 6.61 5.07
C GLN A 334 20.30 5.38 5.46
N ASP A 335 20.34 5.05 6.77
CA ASP A 335 21.02 3.85 7.29
C ASP A 335 20.46 2.53 6.70
N GLN A 336 19.17 2.50 6.34
CA GLN A 336 18.59 1.32 5.67
C GLN A 336 18.89 1.29 4.17
N SER A 337 19.04 2.44 3.53
CA SER A 337 19.19 2.56 2.07
C SER A 337 20.63 2.58 1.55
N GLY A 338 21.61 2.69 2.47
CA GLY A 338 23.05 2.85 2.19
C GLY A 338 23.86 1.57 2.08
#